data_AF-A0A3C0URQ1-F1
#
_entry.id   AF-A0A3C0URQ1-F1
#
_cell.length_a   1.000
_cell.length_b   1.000
_cell.length_c   1.000
_cell.angle_alpha   90.00
_cell.angle_beta   90.00
_cell.angle_gamma   90.00
#
_symmetry.space_group_name_H-M   'P 1'
#
loop_
_entity.id
_entity.type
_entity.pdbx_description
1 polymer ?
#
loop_
_entity_poly.entity_id
_entity_poly.type
_entity_poly.pdbx_seq_one_letter_code
_entity_poly.pdbx_strand_id
1 'polypeptide(L)'
;MLFVFWIEQAFGAYETRRQFVEGNFGGCFRRFFAMIVLTVLVALQKGKVTEEELLQQKVELLKRLVSKGFSRGKIEALMGFLKLYVRFGKRENDVKFDEAIELLLNKPKETMGIVEFVLERERRLGEKRGLVKGEKKGIEKGIGKGIEKGIEKGVEKGIEQGIETQKLHFANTLLSETDFDDVKIASLADVTVETVQKLRKEKEDVA
;
A
#
# COMPACT_ATOMS: atom_id res chain seq x y z
N MET A 1 0.68 21.39 16.18
CA MET A 1 0.37 21.83 17.55
C MET A 1 -1.14 22.05 17.77
N LEU A 2 -1.86 22.70 16.85
CA LEU A 2 -3.32 22.91 16.94
C LEU A 2 -4.17 21.62 16.87
N PHE A 3 -3.69 20.58 16.19
CA PHE A 3 -4.41 19.29 16.08
C PHE A 3 -4.35 18.46 17.37
N VAL A 4 -3.24 18.56 18.11
CA VAL A 4 -3.09 17.91 19.43
C VAL A 4 -3.97 18.60 20.45
N PHE A 5 -4.11 19.93 20.38
CA PHE A 5 -5.00 20.70 21.23
C PHE A 5 -6.49 20.40 20.98
N TRP A 6 -6.89 20.16 19.72
CA TRP A 6 -8.26 19.72 19.41
C TRP A 6 -8.53 18.29 19.87
N ILE A 7 -7.52 17.41 19.79
CA ILE A 7 -7.58 16.06 20.37
C ILE A 7 -7.59 16.12 21.89
N GLU A 8 -6.91 17.07 22.55
CA GLU A 8 -6.95 17.30 24.01
C GLU A 8 -8.19 18.03 24.54
N GLN A 9 -8.87 18.81 23.70
CA GLN A 9 -10.19 19.36 24.00
C GLN A 9 -11.28 18.29 23.83
N ALA A 10 -11.12 17.40 22.85
CA ALA A 10 -11.86 16.14 22.86
C ALA A 10 -11.46 15.35 24.12
N PHE A 11 -10.16 15.19 24.39
CA PHE A 11 -9.43 14.75 25.62
C PHE A 11 -10.22 14.75 26.93
N GLY A 12 -10.48 15.98 27.38
CA GLY A 12 -11.15 16.29 28.63
C GLY A 12 -12.65 16.00 28.62
N ALA A 13 -13.30 15.91 27.45
CA ALA A 13 -14.72 15.57 27.38
C ALA A 13 -14.99 14.06 27.61
N TYR A 14 -13.98 13.20 27.44
CA TYR A 14 -14.10 11.76 27.71
C TYR A 14 -13.43 11.30 29.00
N GLU A 15 -13.01 12.24 29.84
CA GLU A 15 -12.73 11.99 31.25
C GLU A 15 -14.03 11.94 32.09
N THR A 16 -15.05 11.27 31.58
CA THR A 16 -16.17 10.73 32.37
C THR A 16 -16.03 9.22 32.44
N ARG A 17 -14.96 8.82 33.14
CA ARG A 17 -14.63 7.45 33.54
C ARG A 17 -15.65 6.94 34.58
N ARG A 18 -16.91 6.69 34.17
CA ARG A 18 -17.85 5.76 34.84
C ARG A 18 -19.22 5.57 34.15
N GLN A 19 -19.66 6.48 33.29
CA GLN A 19 -21.06 6.47 32.81
C GLN A 19 -21.30 5.89 31.41
N PHE A 20 -20.26 5.49 30.67
CA PHE A 20 -20.46 4.90 29.34
C PHE A 20 -21.08 3.49 29.37
N VAL A 21 -21.14 2.85 30.55
CA VAL A 21 -21.79 1.55 30.74
C VAL A 21 -23.32 1.67 30.90
N GLU A 22 -23.85 2.85 31.27
CA GLU A 22 -25.27 3.03 31.61
C GLU A 22 -26.04 4.04 30.74
N GLY A 23 -25.41 4.59 29.69
CA GLY A 23 -26.05 5.52 28.75
C GLY A 23 -27.00 4.81 27.79
N ASN A 24 -28.31 4.91 28.06
CA ASN A 24 -29.38 4.45 27.19
C ASN A 24 -29.55 5.37 25.97
N PHE A 25 -28.58 5.35 25.04
CA PHE A 25 -28.68 6.09 23.78
C PHE A 25 -29.33 5.23 22.69
N GLY A 26 -30.51 5.68 22.26
CA GLY A 26 -31.25 5.15 21.11
C GLY A 26 -30.47 5.25 19.81
N GLY A 27 -30.67 4.23 18.96
CA GLY A 27 -30.01 4.07 17.66
C GLY A 27 -28.98 2.95 17.68
N CYS A 28 -29.43 1.73 17.36
CA CYS A 28 -28.61 0.52 17.26
C CYS A 28 -27.27 0.80 16.54
N PHE A 29 -27.32 1.55 15.43
CA PHE A 29 -26.18 1.90 14.59
C PHE A 29 -25.04 2.69 15.29
N ARG A 30 -25.40 3.64 16.17
CA ARG A 30 -24.43 4.55 16.81
C ARG A 30 -23.61 3.84 17.90
N ARG A 31 -24.20 2.85 18.56
CA ARG A 31 -23.51 1.98 19.55
C ARG A 31 -22.44 1.11 18.92
N PHE A 32 -22.54 0.79 17.63
CA PHE A 32 -21.60 -0.11 16.96
C PHE A 32 -20.29 0.56 16.58
N PHE A 33 -20.38 1.72 15.93
CA PHE A 33 -19.20 2.53 15.66
C PHE A 33 -18.52 2.97 16.96
N ALA A 34 -19.29 3.32 17.99
CA ALA A 34 -18.74 3.65 19.29
C ALA A 34 -17.93 2.49 19.91
N MET A 35 -18.40 1.24 19.83
CA MET A 35 -17.64 0.08 20.32
C MET A 35 -16.33 -0.12 19.55
N ILE A 36 -16.35 0.02 18.23
CA ILE A 36 -15.16 -0.17 17.39
C ILE A 36 -14.15 0.95 17.63
N VAL A 37 -14.61 2.20 17.64
CA VAL A 37 -13.79 3.37 17.94
C VAL A 37 -13.21 3.26 19.34
N LEU A 38 -13.98 2.77 20.32
CA LEU A 38 -13.48 2.50 21.67
C LEU A 38 -12.37 1.44 21.67
N THR A 39 -12.55 0.32 20.96
CA THR A 39 -11.50 -0.71 20.83
C THR A 39 -10.24 -0.16 20.16
N VAL A 40 -10.40 0.68 19.13
CA VAL A 40 -9.27 1.35 18.47
C VAL A 40 -8.59 2.34 19.43
N LEU A 41 -9.36 3.12 20.19
CA LEU A 41 -8.81 4.06 21.17
C LEU A 41 -8.04 3.34 22.28
N VAL A 42 -8.58 2.23 22.80
CA VAL A 42 -7.89 1.39 23.78
C VAL A 42 -6.59 0.84 23.20
N ALA A 43 -6.59 0.41 21.93
CA ALA A 43 -5.37 -0.04 21.25
C ALA A 43 -4.34 1.08 21.00
N LEU A 44 -4.80 2.33 20.81
CA LEU A 44 -3.95 3.49 20.56
C LEU A 44 -3.42 4.15 21.84
N GLN A 45 -3.95 3.81 23.02
CA GLN A 45 -3.39 4.24 24.30
C GLN A 45 -2.02 3.56 24.53
N LYS A 46 -0.97 4.22 24.03
CA LYS A 46 0.42 3.74 24.11
C LYS A 46 0.84 3.43 25.55
N GLY A 47 1.38 2.22 25.74
CA GLY A 47 2.13 1.84 26.95
C GLY A 47 1.39 1.02 28.01
N LYS A 48 0.12 0.62 27.79
CA LYS A 48 -0.64 -0.16 28.80
C LYS A 48 -1.25 -1.48 28.33
N VAL A 49 -1.25 -1.77 27.02
CA VAL A 49 -1.92 -2.96 26.48
C VAL A 49 -0.88 -3.88 25.85
N THR A 50 -0.78 -5.09 26.36
CA THR A 50 0.03 -6.17 25.78
C THR A 50 -0.62 -6.69 24.50
N GLU A 51 0.18 -7.29 23.59
CA GLU A 51 -0.37 -7.80 22.33
C GLU A 51 -1.42 -8.90 22.53
N GLU A 52 -1.30 -9.68 23.61
CA GLU A 52 -2.24 -10.72 23.99
C GLU A 52 -3.57 -10.13 24.47
N GLU A 53 -3.54 -9.08 25.29
CA GLU A 53 -4.73 -8.35 25.69
C GLU A 53 -5.42 -7.70 24.49
N LEU A 54 -4.65 -7.16 23.54
CA LEU A 54 -5.18 -6.59 22.32
C LEU A 54 -5.90 -7.67 21.48
N LEU A 55 -5.32 -8.86 21.35
CA LEU A 55 -5.94 -9.99 20.68
C LEU A 55 -7.25 -10.39 21.38
N GLN A 56 -7.24 -10.51 22.71
CA GLN A 56 -8.43 -10.82 23.50
C GLN A 56 -9.53 -9.78 23.32
N GLN A 57 -9.20 -8.49 23.32
CA GLN A 57 -10.16 -7.41 23.12
C GLN A 57 -10.81 -7.47 21.73
N LYS A 58 -10.03 -7.76 20.68
CA LYS A 58 -10.60 -7.93 19.33
C LYS A 58 -11.50 -9.16 19.23
N VAL A 59 -11.13 -10.27 19.86
CA VAL A 59 -11.96 -11.49 19.91
C VAL A 59 -13.24 -11.25 20.72
N GLU A 60 -13.16 -10.50 21.81
CA GLU A 60 -14.31 -10.13 22.64
C GLU A 60 -15.29 -9.22 21.88
N LEU A 61 -14.77 -8.24 21.13
CA LEU A 61 -15.56 -7.43 20.22
C LEU A 61 -16.26 -8.31 19.17
N LEU A 62 -15.53 -9.23 18.56
CA LEU A 62 -16.09 -10.18 17.60
C LEU A 62 -17.22 -11.02 18.21
N LYS A 63 -17.04 -11.58 19.41
CA LYS A 63 -18.09 -12.32 20.13
C LYS A 63 -19.33 -11.46 20.35
N ARG A 64 -19.17 -10.20 20.74
CA ARG A 64 -20.28 -9.23 20.94
C ARG A 64 -21.00 -8.90 19.64
N LEU A 65 -20.28 -8.83 18.53
CA LEU A 65 -20.89 -8.62 17.21
C LEU A 65 -21.67 -9.87 16.76
N VAL A 66 -21.15 -11.07 17.02
CA VAL A 66 -21.87 -12.31 16.71
C VAL A 66 -23.13 -12.44 17.58
N SER A 67 -23.03 -12.20 18.90
CA SER A 67 -24.18 -12.32 19.82
C SER A 67 -25.29 -11.32 19.54
N LYS A 68 -24.96 -10.14 19.01
CA LYS A 68 -25.96 -9.14 18.58
C LYS A 68 -26.62 -9.46 17.22
N GLY A 69 -26.31 -10.60 16.61
CA GLY A 69 -27.01 -11.12 15.43
C GLY A 69 -26.60 -10.45 14.11
N PHE A 70 -25.44 -9.80 14.05
CA PHE A 70 -24.98 -9.15 12.82
C PHE A 70 -24.84 -10.10 11.65
N SER A 71 -25.02 -9.57 10.44
CA SER A 71 -24.72 -10.34 9.23
C SER A 71 -23.21 -10.56 9.10
N ARG A 72 -22.83 -11.76 8.67
CA ARG A 72 -21.43 -12.19 8.56
C ARG A 72 -20.58 -11.20 7.75
N GLY A 73 -21.07 -10.77 6.59
CA GLY A 73 -20.34 -9.79 5.76
C GLY A 73 -20.09 -8.45 6.45
N LYS A 74 -21.01 -7.98 7.31
CA LYS A 74 -20.77 -6.77 8.12
C LYS A 74 -19.69 -7.02 9.16
N ILE A 75 -19.70 -8.18 9.84
CA ILE A 75 -18.67 -8.53 10.82
C ILE A 75 -17.30 -8.66 10.13
N GLU A 76 -17.23 -9.33 8.98
CA GLU A 76 -16.00 -9.50 8.20
C GLU A 76 -15.43 -8.16 7.74
N ALA A 77 -16.27 -7.25 7.21
CA ALA A 77 -15.85 -5.92 6.81
C ALA A 77 -15.30 -5.11 8.00
N LEU A 78 -15.97 -5.19 9.16
CA LEU A 78 -15.55 -4.46 10.37
C LEU A 78 -14.27 -5.03 10.97
N MET A 79 -14.12 -6.35 11.02
CA MET A 79 -12.88 -6.98 11.50
C MET A 79 -11.73 -6.75 10.52
N GLY A 80 -12.00 -6.75 9.20
CA GLY A 80 -11.03 -6.38 8.18
C GLY A 80 -10.55 -4.94 8.33
N PHE A 81 -11.48 -4.00 8.55
CA PHE A 81 -11.14 -2.63 8.91
C PHE A 81 -10.27 -2.57 10.17
N LEU A 82 -10.64 -3.29 11.24
CA LEU A 82 -9.88 -3.29 12.48
C LEU A 82 -8.45 -3.82 12.31
N LYS A 83 -8.23 -4.81 11.44
CA LYS A 83 -6.88 -5.31 11.10
C LYS A 83 -6.02 -4.25 10.38
N LEU A 84 -6.63 -3.43 9.52
CA LEU A 84 -5.92 -2.39 8.76
C LEU A 84 -5.41 -1.27 9.67
N TYR A 85 -6.25 -0.84 10.62
CA TYR A 85 -5.96 0.31 11.50
C TYR A 85 -5.21 -0.08 12.78
N VAL A 86 -5.45 -1.27 13.31
CA VAL A 86 -4.82 -1.77 14.54
C VAL A 86 -4.01 -3.01 14.20
N ARG A 87 -2.76 -2.80 13.78
CA ARG A 87 -1.85 -3.90 13.42
C ARG A 87 -1.30 -4.58 14.68
N PHE A 88 -1.16 -5.90 14.61
CA PHE A 88 -0.34 -6.61 15.58
C PHE A 88 1.13 -6.47 15.21
N GLY A 89 2.03 -6.44 16.20
CA GLY A 89 3.47 -6.47 15.93
C GLY A 89 3.93 -7.87 15.50
N LYS A 90 3.31 -8.91 16.06
CA LYS A 90 3.56 -10.31 15.72
C LYS A 90 2.55 -10.90 14.74
N ARG A 91 3.06 -11.50 13.66
CA ARG A 91 2.26 -12.24 12.66
C ARG A 91 1.46 -13.40 13.24
N GLU A 92 1.92 -14.01 14.33
CA GLU A 92 1.21 -15.09 15.01
C GLU A 92 -0.17 -14.66 15.52
N ASN A 93 -0.31 -13.41 15.96
CA ASN A 93 -1.57 -12.87 16.48
C ASN A 93 -2.56 -12.55 15.36
N ASP A 94 -2.08 -12.18 14.18
CA ASP A 94 -2.92 -12.08 12.98
C ASP A 94 -3.54 -13.43 12.65
N VAL A 95 -2.73 -14.51 12.62
CA VAL A 95 -3.21 -15.87 12.33
C VAL A 95 -4.24 -16.34 13.37
N LYS A 96 -3.94 -16.17 14.67
CA LYS A 96 -4.88 -16.53 15.76
C LYS A 96 -6.19 -15.74 15.68
N PHE A 97 -6.13 -14.47 15.29
CA PHE A 97 -7.33 -13.66 15.13
C PHE A 97 -8.16 -14.11 13.92
N ASP A 98 -7.52 -14.50 12.83
CA ASP A 98 -8.16 -15.02 11.62
C ASP A 98 -8.86 -16.35 11.92
N GLU A 99 -8.20 -17.24 12.65
CA GLU A 99 -8.79 -18.48 13.17
C GLU A 99 -10.00 -18.20 14.06
N ALA A 100 -9.92 -17.22 14.97
CA ALA A 100 -11.04 -16.84 15.82
C ALA A 100 -12.24 -16.29 15.02
N ILE A 101 -11.98 -15.51 13.96
CA ILE A 101 -13.01 -15.03 13.00
C ILE A 101 -13.67 -16.22 12.32
N GLU A 102 -12.88 -17.17 11.80
CA GLU A 102 -13.43 -18.34 11.12
C GLU A 102 -14.25 -19.22 12.07
N LEU A 103 -13.76 -19.50 13.27
CA LEU A 103 -14.46 -20.34 14.25
C LEU A 103 -15.78 -19.72 14.73
N LEU A 104 -15.79 -18.41 14.99
CA LEU A 104 -16.99 -17.72 15.50
C LEU A 104 -18.02 -17.43 14.42
N LEU A 105 -17.60 -17.25 13.16
CA LEU A 105 -18.49 -16.99 12.02
C LEU A 105 -18.90 -18.25 11.25
N ASN A 106 -18.21 -19.38 11.45
CA ASN A 106 -18.60 -20.68 10.91
C ASN A 106 -19.53 -21.45 11.84
N LYS A 107 -19.98 -20.88 12.97
CA LYS A 107 -21.15 -21.41 13.67
C LYS A 107 -22.35 -21.33 12.71
N PRO A 108 -22.93 -22.46 12.31
CA PRO A 108 -24.09 -22.43 11.43
C PRO A 108 -25.20 -21.63 12.13
N LYS A 109 -25.69 -20.57 11.48
CA LYS A 109 -27.02 -20.05 11.79
C LYS A 109 -27.98 -21.19 11.47
N GLU A 110 -28.65 -21.71 12.50
CA GLU A 110 -29.79 -22.63 12.50
C GLU A 110 -29.94 -23.55 11.26
N THR A 111 -29.81 -24.87 11.47
CA THR A 111 -30.37 -25.92 10.60
C THR A 111 -30.12 -25.79 9.09
N MET A 112 -28.90 -25.45 8.65
CA MET A 112 -28.51 -25.82 7.28
C MET A 112 -28.20 -27.31 7.21
N GLY A 113 -28.74 -27.99 6.20
CA GLY A 113 -28.39 -29.35 5.88
C GLY A 113 -26.90 -29.51 5.56
N ILE A 114 -26.38 -30.72 5.71
CA ILE A 114 -24.96 -31.04 5.45
C ILE A 114 -24.58 -30.68 3.99
N VAL A 115 -25.52 -30.86 3.05
CA VAL A 115 -25.34 -30.57 1.63
C VAL A 115 -25.16 -29.07 1.39
N GLU A 116 -26.08 -28.24 1.88
CA GLU A 116 -26.00 -26.78 1.80
C GLU A 116 -24.71 -26.24 2.44
N PHE A 117 -24.28 -26.81 3.58
CA PHE A 117 -23.03 -26.42 4.22
C PHE A 117 -21.81 -26.69 3.33
N VAL A 118 -21.73 -27.86 2.69
CA VAL A 118 -20.63 -28.22 1.80
C VAL A 118 -20.63 -27.32 0.55
N LEU A 119 -21.79 -27.09 -0.06
CA LEU A 119 -21.95 -26.21 -1.23
C LEU A 119 -21.53 -24.76 -0.94
N GLU A 120 -21.97 -24.21 0.18
CA GLU A 120 -21.59 -22.87 0.63
C GLU A 120 -20.06 -22.77 0.85
N ARG A 121 -19.45 -23.81 1.42
CA ARG A 121 -18.01 -23.87 1.65
C ARG A 121 -17.22 -23.91 0.34
N GLU A 122 -17.62 -24.77 -0.60
CA GLU A 122 -17.01 -24.88 -1.92
C GLU A 122 -17.13 -23.58 -2.71
N ARG A 123 -18.32 -22.94 -2.68
CA ARG A 123 -18.54 -21.64 -3.34
C ARG A 123 -17.59 -20.57 -2.83
N ARG A 124 -17.43 -20.47 -1.51
CA ARG A 124 -16.51 -19.52 -0.86
C ARG A 124 -15.05 -19.80 -1.19
N LEU A 125 -14.65 -21.07 -1.18
CA LEU A 125 -13.30 -21.47 -1.59
C LEU A 125 -13.05 -21.12 -3.07
N GLY A 126 -14.07 -21.32 -3.92
CA GLY A 126 -14.05 -20.92 -5.32
C GLY A 126 -13.86 -19.42 -5.52
N GLU A 127 -14.65 -18.59 -4.82
CA GLU A 127 -14.56 -17.12 -4.86
C GLU A 127 -13.17 -16.63 -4.39
N LYS A 128 -12.69 -17.12 -3.23
CA LYS A 128 -11.34 -16.78 -2.71
C LYS A 128 -10.24 -17.17 -3.71
N ARG A 129 -10.32 -18.38 -4.29
CA ARG A 129 -9.34 -18.85 -5.30
C ARG A 129 -9.40 -18.01 -6.58
N GLY A 130 -10.58 -17.60 -7.01
CA GLY A 130 -10.79 -16.74 -8.17
C GLY A 130 -10.13 -15.37 -8.00
N LEU A 131 -10.34 -14.73 -6.85
CA LEU A 131 -9.78 -13.42 -6.52
C LEU A 131 -8.25 -13.45 -6.53
N VAL A 132 -7.65 -14.41 -5.80
CA VAL A 132 -6.19 -14.56 -5.71
C VAL A 132 -5.55 -14.85 -7.07
N LYS A 133 -6.18 -15.69 -7.90
CA LYS A 133 -5.69 -15.98 -9.26
C LYS A 133 -5.81 -14.76 -10.17
N GLY A 134 -6.87 -13.97 -10.03
CA GLY A 134 -7.08 -12.73 -10.78
C GLY A 134 -6.03 -11.68 -10.44
N GLU A 135 -5.79 -11.42 -9.16
CA GLU A 135 -4.78 -10.46 -8.69
C GLU A 135 -3.38 -10.85 -9.14
N LYS A 136 -2.96 -12.10 -8.93
CA LYS A 136 -1.62 -12.56 -9.35
C LYS A 136 -1.40 -12.37 -10.85
N LYS A 137 -2.36 -12.79 -11.67
CA LYS A 137 -2.27 -12.64 -13.14
C LYS A 137 -2.30 -11.18 -13.58
N GLY A 138 -3.05 -10.32 -12.89
CA GLY A 138 -3.11 -8.89 -13.19
C GLY A 138 -1.79 -8.18 -12.87
N ILE A 139 -1.23 -8.45 -11.70
CA ILE A 139 0.05 -7.88 -11.23
C ILE A 139 1.19 -8.33 -12.14
N GLU A 140 1.29 -9.63 -12.42
CA GLU A 140 2.36 -10.20 -13.25
C GLU A 140 2.34 -9.62 -14.68
N LYS A 141 1.16 -9.54 -15.29
CA LYS A 141 1.02 -8.95 -16.64
C LYS A 141 1.25 -7.44 -16.66
N GLY A 142 0.81 -6.72 -15.63
CA GLY A 142 0.96 -5.27 -15.53
C GLY A 142 2.40 -4.84 -15.30
N ILE A 143 3.06 -5.46 -14.30
CA ILE A 143 4.45 -5.16 -13.95
C ILE A 143 5.39 -5.63 -15.05
N GLY A 144 5.23 -6.84 -15.57
CA GLY A 144 6.10 -7.38 -16.62
C GLY A 144 6.11 -6.48 -17.86
N LYS A 145 4.93 -6.14 -18.40
CA LYS A 145 4.82 -5.29 -19.60
C LYS A 145 5.27 -3.84 -19.36
N GLY A 146 5.10 -3.32 -18.14
CA GLY A 146 5.52 -1.97 -17.79
C GLY A 146 7.04 -1.84 -17.66
N ILE A 147 7.68 -2.79 -16.98
CA ILE A 147 9.12 -2.80 -16.78
C ILE A 147 9.85 -3.04 -18.10
N GLU A 148 9.40 -4.02 -18.90
CA GLU A 148 10.03 -4.36 -20.18
C GLU A 148 10.04 -3.14 -21.13
N LYS A 149 8.87 -2.52 -21.36
CA LYS A 149 8.77 -1.32 -22.21
C LYS A 149 9.49 -0.10 -21.66
N GLY A 150 9.57 0.03 -20.34
CA GLY A 150 10.24 1.15 -19.68
C GLY A 150 11.76 1.05 -19.77
N ILE A 151 12.31 -0.13 -19.51
CA ILE A 151 13.75 -0.39 -19.59
C ILE A 151 14.23 -0.32 -21.04
N GLU A 152 13.53 -0.94 -21.98
CA GLU A 152 13.91 -0.93 -23.40
C GLU A 152 14.04 0.50 -23.94
N LYS A 153 13.00 1.33 -23.75
CA LYS A 153 13.02 2.74 -24.19
C LYS A 153 14.01 3.62 -23.43
N GLY A 154 14.25 3.32 -22.15
CA GLY A 154 15.18 4.08 -21.33
C GLY A 154 16.64 3.80 -21.69
N VAL A 155 16.98 2.52 -21.89
CA VAL A 155 18.33 2.08 -22.27
C VAL A 155 18.68 2.52 -23.68
N GLU A 156 17.77 2.38 -24.63
CA GLU A 156 17.99 2.82 -26.02
C GLU A 156 18.32 4.32 -26.10
N LYS A 157 17.48 5.17 -25.49
CA LYS A 157 17.71 6.62 -25.45
C LYS A 157 18.98 6.99 -24.67
N GLY A 158 19.27 6.29 -23.58
CA GLY A 158 20.47 6.56 -22.77
C GLY A 158 21.76 6.23 -23.52
N ILE A 159 21.79 5.13 -24.26
CA ILE A 159 22.95 4.73 -25.08
C ILE A 159 23.13 5.71 -26.24
N GLU A 160 22.06 6.08 -26.95
CA GLU A 160 22.12 7.02 -28.07
C GLU A 160 22.66 8.39 -27.64
N GLN A 161 22.13 8.96 -26.56
CA GLN A 161 22.62 10.23 -26.01
C GLN A 161 24.07 10.12 -25.49
N GLY A 162 24.45 8.97 -24.92
CA GLY A 162 25.82 8.72 -24.47
C GLY A 162 26.83 8.70 -25.62
N ILE A 163 26.47 8.08 -26.75
CA ILE A 163 27.32 8.03 -27.95
C ILE A 163 27.44 9.43 -28.56
N GLU A 164 26.35 10.18 -28.68
CA GLU A 164 26.40 11.56 -29.20
C GLU A 164 27.26 12.48 -28.33
N THR A 165 27.10 12.43 -27.01
CA THR A 165 27.92 13.25 -26.09
C THR A 165 29.39 12.87 -26.14
N GLN A 166 29.74 11.59 -26.31
CA GLN A 166 31.11 11.15 -26.52
C GLN A 166 31.70 11.67 -27.84
N LYS A 167 30.95 11.61 -28.94
CA LYS A 167 31.37 12.15 -30.24
C LYS A 167 31.67 13.65 -30.16
N LEU A 168 30.80 14.41 -29.48
CA LEU A 168 31.00 15.85 -29.27
C LEU A 168 32.19 16.15 -28.36
N HIS A 169 32.35 15.40 -27.25
CA HIS A 169 33.50 15.55 -26.37
C HIS A 169 34.81 15.27 -27.11
N PHE A 170 34.85 14.21 -27.91
CA PHE A 170 36.01 13.84 -28.70
C PHE A 170 36.37 14.94 -29.73
N ALA A 171 35.38 15.50 -30.42
CA ALA A 171 35.58 16.64 -31.32
C ALA A 171 36.15 17.88 -30.59
N ASN A 172 35.66 18.18 -29.38
CA ASN A 172 36.16 19.29 -28.55
C ASN A 172 37.59 19.08 -28.06
N THR A 173 37.96 17.85 -27.72
CA THR A 173 39.35 17.50 -27.37
C THR A 173 40.29 17.73 -28.56
N LEU A 174 39.90 17.29 -29.76
CA LEU A 174 40.69 17.49 -30.99
C LEU A 174 40.87 18.97 -31.32
N LEU A 175 39.82 19.79 -31.17
CA LEU A 175 39.88 21.25 -31.37
C LEU A 175 40.72 21.99 -30.31
N SER A 176 41.11 21.34 -29.22
CA SER A 176 41.86 21.97 -28.11
C SER A 176 43.33 21.58 -28.10
N GLU A 177 43.65 20.36 -28.53
CA GLU A 177 45.00 19.81 -28.47
C GLU A 177 45.73 19.84 -29.82
N THR A 178 45.02 20.06 -30.94
CA THR A 178 45.58 19.95 -32.30
C THR A 178 45.08 21.02 -33.27
N ASP A 179 45.91 21.35 -34.27
CA ASP A 179 45.60 22.31 -35.35
C ASP A 179 45.03 21.62 -36.61
N PHE A 180 44.19 20.60 -36.44
CA PHE A 180 43.62 19.89 -37.59
C PHE A 180 42.56 20.72 -38.34
N ASP A 181 42.48 20.49 -39.66
CA ASP A 181 41.44 21.06 -40.51
C ASP A 181 40.06 20.48 -40.16
N ASP A 182 39.01 21.29 -40.30
CA ASP A 182 37.64 20.95 -39.87
C ASP A 182 37.11 19.69 -40.57
N VAL A 183 37.51 19.47 -41.83
CA VAL A 183 37.17 18.27 -42.61
C VAL A 183 37.80 17.02 -42.00
N LYS A 184 39.02 17.14 -41.48
CA LYS A 184 39.76 16.04 -40.86
C LYS A 184 39.22 15.71 -39.47
N ILE A 185 38.80 16.71 -38.70
CA ILE A 185 38.15 16.51 -37.39
C ILE A 185 36.78 15.85 -37.55
N ALA A 186 35.98 16.30 -38.52
CA ALA A 186 34.67 15.70 -38.81
C ALA A 186 34.76 14.21 -39.16
N SER A 187 35.75 13.84 -39.99
CA SER A 187 35.98 12.44 -40.37
C SER A 187 36.50 11.57 -39.22
N LEU A 188 37.29 12.12 -38.30
CA LEU A 188 37.83 11.37 -37.15
C LEU A 188 36.81 11.20 -36.00
N ALA A 189 35.96 12.20 -35.77
CA ALA A 189 34.97 12.19 -34.70
C ALA A 189 33.59 11.64 -35.12
N ASP A 190 33.42 11.27 -36.39
CA ASP A 190 32.18 10.74 -36.95
C ASP A 190 30.98 11.66 -36.70
N VAL A 191 31.21 12.96 -36.96
CA VAL A 191 30.27 14.08 -36.84
C VAL A 191 30.27 14.91 -38.12
N THR A 192 29.21 15.69 -38.35
CA THR A 192 29.13 16.55 -39.54
C THR A 192 30.05 17.77 -39.42
N VAL A 193 30.53 18.26 -40.57
CA VAL A 193 31.40 19.45 -40.65
C VAL A 193 30.71 20.69 -40.05
N GLU A 194 29.38 20.79 -40.19
CA GLU A 194 28.57 21.86 -39.60
C GLU A 194 28.63 21.87 -38.06
N THR A 195 28.65 20.70 -37.42
CA THR A 195 28.75 20.59 -35.96
C THR A 195 30.12 21.05 -35.46
N VAL A 196 31.19 20.71 -36.16
CA VAL A 196 32.55 21.16 -35.84
C VAL A 196 32.68 22.68 -35.97
N GLN A 197 32.09 23.26 -37.03
CA GLN A 197 32.07 24.72 -37.22
C GLN A 197 31.27 25.45 -36.14
N LYS A 198 30.16 24.87 -35.66
CA LYS A 198 29.40 25.40 -34.51
C LYS A 198 30.23 25.38 -33.23
N LEU A 199 30.89 24.27 -32.92
CA LEU A 199 31.76 24.14 -31.75
C LEU A 199 32.92 25.15 -31.78
N ARG A 200 33.48 25.42 -32.97
CA ARG A 200 34.53 26.43 -33.15
C ARG A 200 34.03 27.85 -32.83
N LYS A 201 32.85 28.22 -33.32
CA LYS A 201 32.21 29.51 -33.01
C LYS A 201 31.86 29.65 -31.53
N GLU A 202 31.29 28.61 -30.93
CA GLU A 202 30.96 28.61 -29.49
C GLU A 202 32.21 28.77 -28.61
N LYS A 203 33.37 28.30 -29.06
CA LYS A 203 34.64 28.47 -28.35
C LYS A 203 35.23 29.88 -28.50
N GLU A 204 35.01 30.53 -29.66
CA GLU A 204 35.38 31.93 -29.90
C GLU A 204 34.49 32.91 -29.13
N ASP A 205 33.21 32.58 -28.91
CA ASP A 205 32.26 33.40 -28.14
C ASP A 205 32.48 33.32 -26.61
N VAL A 206 33.22 32.32 -26.14
CA VAL A 206 33.49 32.04 -24.71
C VAL A 206 34.91 32.45 -24.28
N ALA A 207 35.79 32.80 -25.23
CA ALA A 207 37.16 33.28 -25.00
C ALA A 207 37.23 34.81 -24.87
#